data_AF-A0A242U978-F1
#
_entry.id   AF-A0A242U978-F1
#
_cell.length_a   1.000
_cell.length_b   1.000
_cell.length_c   1.000
_cell.angle_alpha   90.00
_cell.angle_beta   90.00
_cell.angle_gamma   90.00
#
_symmetry.space_group_name_H-M   'P 1'
#
loop_
_entity.id
_entity.type
_entity.pdbx_description
1 polymer ?
#
loop_
_entity_poly.entity_id
_entity_poly.type
_entity_poly.pdbx_seq_one_letter_code
_entity_poly.pdbx_strand_id
1 'polypeptide(L)'
;MTQAETVTELTPYLEYWSSGIYMFKCPGCKYLHPFHVKAGAHHNGSTWDFNGDIDKPTFKPSLLINDHYPASRCHLFLTEGKIQFLSDCHHELAGQTVGMVPIDV
;
A
#
# COMPACT_ATOMS: atom_id res chain seq x y z
N MET A 1 -19.37 -20.09 -0.92
CA MET A 1 -18.86 -20.07 0.47
C MET A 1 -17.99 -18.84 0.61
N THR A 2 -18.52 -17.76 1.17
CA THR A 2 -17.74 -16.55 1.49
C THR A 2 -16.82 -16.89 2.65
N GLN A 3 -15.53 -17.12 2.40
CA GLN A 3 -14.58 -17.14 3.51
C GLN A 3 -14.62 -15.75 4.15
N ALA A 4 -14.86 -15.71 5.46
CA ALA A 4 -14.70 -14.47 6.21
C ALA A 4 -13.23 -14.05 6.11
N GLU A 5 -13.01 -12.81 5.67
CA GLU A 5 -11.66 -12.26 5.60
C GLU A 5 -11.15 -12.03 7.02
N THR A 6 -9.89 -12.38 7.27
CA THR A 6 -9.26 -12.20 8.58
C THR A 6 -8.14 -11.18 8.43
N VAL A 7 -8.16 -10.14 9.27
CA VAL A 7 -7.13 -9.11 9.33
C VAL A 7 -6.15 -9.45 10.45
N THR A 8 -4.86 -9.39 10.15
CA THR A 8 -3.77 -9.53 11.12
C THR A 8 -2.97 -8.23 11.15
N GLU A 9 -2.97 -7.55 12.29
CA GLU A 9 -2.05 -6.43 12.54
C GLU A 9 -0.63 -6.99 12.70
N LEU A 10 0.27 -6.69 11.77
CA LEU A 10 1.65 -7.19 11.80
C LEU A 10 2.56 -6.22 12.56
N THR A 11 2.36 -4.93 12.32
CA THR A 11 3.01 -3.81 13.01
C THR A 11 1.99 -2.67 13.15
N PRO A 12 2.29 -1.59 13.90
CA PRO A 12 1.44 -0.40 13.91
C PRO A 12 1.22 0.23 12.51
N TYR A 13 2.06 -0.10 11.53
CA TYR A 13 2.11 0.52 10.21
C TYR A 13 1.58 -0.37 9.08
N LEU A 14 1.44 -1.67 9.33
CA LEU A 14 1.21 -2.69 8.30
C LEU A 14 0.28 -3.78 8.81
N GLU A 15 -0.78 -4.04 8.05
CA GLU A 15 -1.69 -5.15 8.26
C GLU A 15 -1.61 -6.14 7.11
N TYR A 16 -1.96 -7.40 7.40
CA TYR A 16 -2.13 -8.45 6.40
C TYR A 16 -3.53 -9.03 6.46
N TRP A 17 -4.19 -9.04 5.31
CA TRP A 17 -5.53 -9.59 5.13
C TRP A 17 -5.40 -10.97 4.48
N SER A 18 -6.15 -11.98 4.95
CA SER A 18 -5.97 -13.38 4.53
C SER A 18 -6.18 -13.63 3.03
N SER A 19 -6.85 -12.70 2.34
CA SER A 19 -6.96 -12.61 0.89
C SER A 19 -5.62 -12.36 0.16
N GLY A 20 -4.52 -12.12 0.89
CA GLY A 20 -3.19 -11.90 0.32
C GLY A 20 -2.89 -10.45 0.05
N ILE A 21 -3.40 -9.55 0.89
CA ILE A 21 -3.28 -8.11 0.74
C ILE A 21 -2.54 -7.56 1.95
N TYR A 22 -1.50 -6.78 1.71
CA TYR A 22 -0.91 -5.93 2.73
C TYR A 22 -1.52 -4.54 2.66
N MET A 23 -1.92 -3.99 3.80
CA MET A 23 -2.52 -2.66 3.90
C MET A 23 -1.63 -1.75 4.72
N PHE A 24 -1.42 -0.53 4.24
CA PHE A 24 -0.76 0.54 4.99
C PHE A 24 -1.54 1.84 4.83
N LYS A 25 -1.42 2.75 5.80
CA LYS A 25 -2.03 4.07 5.72
C LYS A 25 -1.15 5.02 4.93
N CYS A 26 -1.72 5.63 3.90
CA CYS A 26 -1.06 6.70 3.18
C CYS A 26 -1.06 7.99 4.02
N PRO A 27 0.11 8.58 4.36
CA PRO A 27 0.16 9.82 5.11
C PRO A 27 -0.30 11.03 4.29
N GLY A 28 -0.45 10.95 2.97
CA GLY A 28 -0.95 12.05 2.14
C GLY A 28 -2.47 12.06 2.06
N CYS A 29 -3.06 11.08 1.37
CA CYS A 29 -4.52 10.99 1.20
C CYS A 29 -5.28 10.51 2.45
N LYS A 30 -4.58 9.99 3.46
CA LYS A 30 -5.12 9.47 4.74
C LYS A 30 -5.98 8.19 4.64
N TYR A 31 -6.00 7.54 3.47
CA TYR A 31 -6.67 6.26 3.26
C TYR A 31 -5.70 5.08 3.32
N LEU A 32 -6.25 3.87 3.50
CA LEU A 32 -5.51 2.62 3.37
C LEU A 32 -5.25 2.29 1.90
N HIS A 33 -4.05 1.80 1.61
CA HIS A 33 -3.62 1.40 0.29
C HIS A 33 -3.19 -0.08 0.26
N PRO A 34 -3.66 -0.86 -0.73
CA PRO A 34 -3.38 -2.28 -0.81
C PRO A 34 -2.12 -2.59 -1.63
N PHE A 35 -1.36 -3.58 -1.18
CA PHE A 35 -0.40 -4.35 -1.96
C PHE A 35 -0.86 -5.80 -2.06
N HIS A 36 -1.32 -6.20 -3.24
CA HIS A 36 -1.76 -7.57 -3.51
C HIS A 36 -0.55 -8.45 -3.81
N VAL A 37 -0.26 -9.44 -2.98
CA VAL A 37 0.93 -10.32 -3.16
C VAL A 37 0.58 -11.73 -3.63
N LYS A 38 -0.71 -12.07 -3.63
CA LYS A 38 -1.21 -13.35 -4.18
C LYS A 38 -1.69 -13.14 -5.62
N ALA A 39 -1.28 -14.04 -6.50
CA ALA A 39 -1.77 -14.05 -7.88
C ALA A 39 -3.31 -14.10 -7.91
N GLY A 40 -3.91 -13.19 -8.70
CA GLY A 40 -5.36 -13.09 -8.84
C GLY A 40 -6.09 -12.42 -7.66
N ALA A 41 -5.37 -11.88 -6.67
CA ALA A 41 -6.00 -11.18 -5.55
C ALA A 41 -6.60 -9.81 -5.93
N HIS A 42 -6.13 -9.18 -7.02
CA HIS A 42 -6.76 -8.00 -7.60
C HIS A 42 -7.34 -8.31 -8.98
N HIS A 43 -8.53 -7.77 -9.27
CA HIS A 43 -9.27 -8.07 -10.50
C HIS A 43 -8.55 -7.64 -11.79
N ASN A 44 -7.67 -6.63 -11.72
CA ASN A 44 -6.87 -6.18 -12.86
C ASN A 44 -5.57 -6.98 -13.06
N GLY A 45 -5.30 -7.99 -12.22
CA GLY A 45 -4.09 -8.83 -12.29
C GLY A 45 -2.84 -8.24 -11.65
N SER A 46 -2.87 -7.01 -11.11
CA SER A 46 -1.73 -6.41 -10.42
C SER A 46 -1.32 -7.25 -9.23
N THR A 47 -0.05 -7.63 -9.19
CA THR A 47 0.56 -8.42 -8.13
C THR A 47 1.94 -7.83 -7.83
N TRP A 48 2.26 -7.66 -6.55
CA TRP A 48 3.52 -7.10 -6.08
C TRP A 48 4.39 -8.17 -5.44
N ASP A 49 5.69 -8.07 -5.71
CA ASP A 49 6.70 -8.80 -4.96
C ASP A 49 6.91 -8.14 -3.60
N PHE A 50 6.92 -8.94 -2.54
CA PHE A 50 7.23 -8.50 -1.18
C PHE A 50 8.54 -9.13 -0.71
N ASN A 51 9.39 -8.35 -0.06
CA ASN A 51 10.67 -8.83 0.47
C ASN A 51 10.55 -9.74 1.71
N GLY A 52 9.36 -9.82 2.33
CA GLY A 52 9.13 -10.64 3.53
C GLY A 52 9.45 -9.96 4.85
N ASP A 53 9.96 -8.73 4.83
CA ASP A 53 10.36 -7.98 6.03
C ASP A 53 9.23 -7.03 6.44
N ILE A 54 8.61 -7.27 7.59
CA ILE A 54 7.48 -6.47 8.09
C ILE A 54 7.93 -5.19 8.80
N ASP A 55 9.18 -5.13 9.27
CA ASP A 55 9.76 -3.96 9.94
C ASP A 55 10.32 -2.96 8.91
N LYS A 56 10.83 -3.47 7.79
CA LYS A 56 11.35 -2.70 6.65
C LYS A 56 10.72 -3.17 5.33
N PRO A 57 9.40 -2.99 5.16
CA PRO A 57 8.70 -3.52 4.02
C PRO A 57 9.17 -2.89 2.72
N THR A 58 9.33 -3.73 1.71
CA THR A 58 9.59 -3.33 0.33
C THR A 58 8.66 -4.08 -0.60
N PHE A 59 7.93 -3.33 -1.42
CA PHE A 59 7.04 -3.87 -2.45
C PHE A 59 7.48 -3.39 -3.83
N LYS A 60 7.40 -4.28 -4.83
CA LYS A 60 7.74 -3.96 -6.23
C LYS A 60 6.67 -4.49 -7.18
N PRO A 61 6.30 -3.74 -8.25
CA PRO A 61 6.77 -2.40 -8.63
C PRO A 61 6.11 -1.28 -7.80
N SER A 62 6.01 -0.05 -8.34
CA SER A 62 5.27 1.04 -7.67
C SER A 62 3.80 0.69 -7.48
N LEU A 63 3.16 1.35 -6.52
CA LEU A 63 1.72 1.31 -6.31
C LEU A 63 1.06 2.54 -6.93
N LEU A 64 0.08 2.31 -7.80
CA LEU A 64 -0.75 3.34 -8.40
C LEU A 64 -2.21 3.14 -7.96
N ILE A 65 -2.73 4.14 -7.25
CA ILE A 65 -4.12 4.21 -6.77
C ILE A 65 -4.83 5.31 -7.56
N ASN A 66 -6.07 5.03 -7.98
CA ASN A 66 -6.90 5.97 -8.71
C ASN A 66 -6.25 6.47 -10.01
N ASP A 67 -5.72 5.54 -10.83
CA ASP A 67 -5.03 5.84 -12.10
C ASP A 67 -5.83 6.85 -12.95
N HIS A 68 -7.09 6.55 -13.28
CA HIS A 68 -7.91 7.42 -14.13
C HIS A 68 -8.51 8.65 -13.43
N TYR A 69 -8.18 8.91 -12.15
CA TYR A 69 -8.74 10.01 -11.36
C TYR A 69 -7.64 10.89 -10.72
N PRO A 70 -7.07 11.85 -11.48
CA PRO A 70 -5.97 12.70 -11.01
C PRO A 70 -6.27 13.49 -9.72
N ALA A 71 -7.54 13.77 -9.42
CA ALA A 71 -7.95 14.49 -8.21
C ALA A 71 -7.87 13.65 -6.91
N SER A 72 -7.57 12.36 -7.02
CA SER A 72 -7.41 11.45 -5.88
C SER A 72 -6.28 10.44 -6.08
N ARG A 73 -5.42 10.68 -7.08
CA ARG A 73 -4.34 9.77 -7.45
C ARG A 73 -3.30 9.70 -6.34
N CYS A 74 -2.90 8.49 -6.00
CA CYS A 74 -1.66 8.26 -5.26
C CYS A 74 -0.73 7.37 -6.06
N HIS A 75 0.53 7.77 -6.20
CA HIS A 75 1.54 6.99 -6.92
C HIS A 75 2.84 6.98 -6.13
N LEU A 76 3.34 5.81 -5.74
CA LEU A 76 4.45 5.69 -4.80
C LEU A 76 5.27 4.41 -4.97
N PHE A 77 6.49 4.43 -4.44
CA PHE A 77 7.24 3.24 -4.05
C PHE A 77 7.24 3.10 -2.52
N LEU A 78 7.11 1.88 -2.01
CA LEU A 78 7.36 1.55 -0.61
C LEU A 78 8.61 0.68 -0.55
N THR A 79 9.68 1.21 0.03
CA THR A 79 11.00 0.54 0.09
C THR A 79 11.66 0.83 1.43
N GLU A 80 12.12 -0.22 2.09
CA GLU A 80 12.72 -0.18 3.44
C GLU A 80 11.88 0.63 4.45
N GLY A 81 10.55 0.47 4.42
CA GLY A 81 9.64 1.18 5.33
C GLY A 81 9.50 2.69 5.06
N LYS A 82 9.98 3.17 3.91
CA LYS A 82 9.81 4.56 3.46
C LYS A 82 8.94 4.63 2.22
N ILE A 83 8.06 5.63 2.20
CA ILE A 83 7.15 5.91 1.10
C ILE A 83 7.76 7.03 0.27
N GLN A 84 8.15 6.72 -0.96
CA GLN A 84 8.55 7.72 -1.96
C GLN A 84 7.37 7.99 -2.89
N PHE A 85 6.75 9.15 -2.76
CA PHE A 85 5.67 9.57 -3.66
C PHE A 85 6.25 10.09 -4.98
N LEU A 86 5.62 9.73 -6.09
CA LEU A 86 5.94 10.25 -7.42
C LEU A 86 5.28 11.61 -7.64
N SER A 87 5.75 12.34 -8.65
CA SER A 87 5.32 13.71 -8.92
C SER A 87 3.87 13.83 -9.40
N ASP A 88 3.26 12.75 -9.87
CA ASP A 88 1.87 12.69 -10.30
C ASP A 88 0.88 12.38 -9.16
N CYS A 89 1.37 12.28 -7.92
CA CYS A 89 0.53 12.16 -6.74
C CYS A 89 -0.28 13.45 -6.51
N HIS A 90 -1.55 13.34 -6.11
CA HIS A 90 -2.45 14.51 -5.99
C HIS A 90 -2.18 15.38 -4.75
N HIS A 91 -1.72 14.76 -3.67
CA HIS A 91 -1.63 15.40 -2.34
C HIS A 91 -0.28 16.09 -2.11
N GLU A 92 -0.17 16.87 -1.04
CA GLU A 92 0.97 17.73 -0.71
C GLU A 92 2.33 17.02 -0.61
N LEU A 93 2.32 15.71 -0.35
CA LEU A 93 3.53 14.89 -0.28
C LEU A 93 4.07 14.44 -1.66
N ALA A 94 3.49 14.89 -2.78
CA ALA A 94 3.99 14.55 -4.12
C ALA A 94 5.48 14.89 -4.28
N GLY A 95 6.26 13.95 -4.82
CA GLY A 95 7.71 14.08 -4.97
C GLY A 95 8.53 14.00 -3.67
N GLN A 96 7.89 13.75 -2.52
CA GLN A 96 8.57 13.63 -1.23
C GLN A 96 8.76 12.17 -0.81
N THR A 97 9.75 11.95 0.06
CA THR A 97 9.95 10.67 0.75
C THR A 97 9.69 10.84 2.24
N VAL A 98 8.78 10.04 2.79
CA VAL A 98 8.37 10.09 4.20
C VAL A 98 8.37 8.70 4.82
N GLY A 99 8.35 8.63 6.16
CA GLY A 99 8.13 7.38 6.87
C GLY A 99 6.66 6.93 6.79
N MET A 100 6.44 5.63 7.03
CA MET A 100 5.09 5.11 7.26
C MET A 100 4.49 5.73 8.55
N VAL A 101 3.17 5.81 8.60
CA VAL A 101 2.42 6.34 9.76
C VAL A 101 1.53 5.25 10.33
N PRO A 102 1.24 5.28 11.64
CA PRO A 102 0.37 4.27 12.24
C PRO A 102 -0.98 4.22 11.54
N ILE A 103 -1.54 3.03 11.42
CA ILE A 103 -2.93 2.84 11.04
C ILE A 103 -3.77 3.25 12.25
N ASP A 104 -4.68 4.21 12.07
CA ASP A 104 -5.59 4.59 13.16
C ASP A 104 -6.65 3.49 13.25
N VAL A 105 -6.74 2.82 14.40
CA VAL A 105 -7.81 1.87 14.76
C VAL A 105 -8.98 2.56 15.45
#